data_AF-A0A661DWZ6-F1
#
_entry.id   AF-A0A661DWZ6-F1
#
_cell.length_a   1.000
_cell.length_b   1.000
_cell.length_c   1.000
_cell.angle_alpha   90.00
_cell.angle_beta   90.00
_cell.angle_gamma   90.00
#
_symmetry.space_group_name_H-M   'P 1'
#
loop_
_entity.id
_entity.type
_entity.pdbx_description
1 polymer ?
#
loop_
_entity_poly.entity_id
_entity_poly.type
_entity_poly.pdbx_seq_one_letter_code
_entity_poly.pdbx_strand_id
1 'polypeptide(L)'
;TGVVRMSRTVKKLLQAANPLATLVYSLFVLFYLNALLSLMVMAVALLSLLLQYMVNYHSAQNEKQLVTSRGRGQRRLKQLLESSALTPEIHASAMARLEQEFQEPDIGGFLRCYYLRVMASPRSALVSDLLMALLSFLLVIYLGHSALVGDIGWALFLGYLLFARVSLQAFRGVLVSVTGFARHYPRARRVYEYFRSLVGEGQPVVAEINVVARGGDSTGDRKKVKMQSGRPLLILSPVPLSRFNQYAFIDALAGRKVKENNALSLATVSVSRGLDSRPGGSLNELLVISDVTSAEAIDDKLRSVGLPTDINRDDLLTPEAWQQLPLQTRARVLLQQTRVSAAPLVLVDGAVLDASGADYAADWLAAMSESKVGIVSGSLEDLQHFDGKVVVFLAQDCSVSVANVDWCRENPAAISAWFNGHLAAVEEDDADDDLFEDE
;
A
#
# COMPACT_ATOMS: atom_id res chain seq x y z
N THR A 1 13.83 5.28 -8.85
CA THR A 1 13.63 5.81 -7.47
C THR A 1 13.53 4.73 -6.39
N GLY A 2 12.85 3.59 -6.62
CA GLY A 2 12.70 2.51 -5.62
C GLY A 2 14.01 1.90 -5.07
N VAL A 3 15.00 1.63 -5.93
CA VAL A 3 16.30 1.05 -5.52
C VAL A 3 17.08 1.97 -4.57
N VAL A 4 17.07 3.28 -4.83
CA VAL A 4 17.70 4.30 -3.97
C VAL A 4 17.00 4.39 -2.61
N ARG A 5 15.68 4.18 -2.56
CA ARG A 5 14.92 4.17 -1.30
C ARG A 5 15.21 2.89 -0.49
N MET A 6 15.31 1.73 -1.13
CA MET A 6 15.69 0.47 -0.45
C MET A 6 17.11 0.52 0.12
N SER A 7 18.07 1.10 -0.60
CA SER A 7 19.45 1.22 -0.11
C SER A 7 19.54 2.07 1.16
N ARG A 8 18.69 3.09 1.33
CA ARG A 8 18.59 3.89 2.57
C ARG A 8 18.09 3.04 3.75
N THR A 9 17.13 2.15 3.54
CA THR A 9 16.60 1.26 4.60
C THR A 9 17.64 0.23 5.02
N VAL A 10 18.31 -0.41 4.05
CA VAL A 10 19.41 -1.35 4.32
C VAL A 10 20.56 -0.66 5.04
N LYS A 11 20.90 0.58 4.65
CA LYS A 11 21.93 1.38 5.34
C LYS A 11 21.61 1.61 6.80
N LYS A 12 20.34 1.91 7.15
CA LYS A 12 19.91 2.05 8.56
C LYS A 12 20.05 0.74 9.34
N LEU A 13 19.75 -0.39 8.71
CA LEU A 13 19.93 -1.71 9.34
C LEU A 13 21.41 -2.03 9.57
N LEU A 14 22.26 -1.76 8.58
CA LEU A 14 23.71 -1.90 8.69
C LEU A 14 24.30 -0.96 9.76
N GLN A 15 23.76 0.26 9.88
CA GLN A 15 24.14 1.19 10.94
C GLN A 15 23.79 0.67 12.35
N ALA A 16 22.83 -0.25 12.48
CA ALA A 16 22.48 -0.89 13.74
C ALA A 16 23.53 -1.92 14.21
N ALA A 17 24.39 -2.41 13.31
CA ALA A 17 25.40 -3.41 13.64
C ALA A 17 26.44 -2.89 14.64
N ASN A 18 26.86 -1.63 14.51
CA ASN A 18 27.84 -1.00 15.41
C ASN A 18 27.32 -0.86 16.87
N PRO A 19 26.14 -0.25 17.13
CA PRO A 19 25.60 -0.20 18.48
C PRO A 19 25.27 -1.59 19.02
N LEU A 20 24.86 -2.55 18.17
CA LEU A 20 24.64 -3.93 18.63
C LEU A 20 25.95 -4.60 19.10
N ALA A 21 27.03 -4.50 18.33
CA ALA A 21 28.34 -5.04 18.71
C ALA A 21 28.87 -4.39 19.99
N THR A 22 28.73 -3.07 20.11
CA THR A 22 29.10 -2.31 21.31
C THR A 22 28.29 -2.74 22.53
N LEU A 23 26.98 -2.98 22.35
CA LEU A 23 26.09 -3.46 23.40
C LEU A 23 26.51 -4.86 23.90
N VAL A 24 26.76 -5.80 22.98
CA VAL A 24 27.19 -7.16 23.32
C VAL A 24 28.54 -7.14 24.06
N TYR A 25 29.51 -6.39 23.55
CA TYR A 25 30.82 -6.26 24.18
C TYR A 25 30.73 -5.66 25.59
N SER A 26 30.01 -4.53 25.73
CA SER A 26 29.85 -3.87 27.02
C SER A 26 29.07 -4.73 28.03
N LEU A 27 28.04 -5.46 27.60
CA LEU A 27 27.34 -6.42 28.48
C LEU A 27 28.28 -7.53 28.97
N PHE A 28 29.14 -8.09 28.12
CA PHE A 28 30.10 -9.12 28.53
C PHE A 28 31.06 -8.58 29.61
N VAL A 29 31.58 -7.36 29.42
CA VAL A 29 32.43 -6.70 30.42
C VAL A 29 31.67 -6.44 31.72
N LEU A 30 30.43 -5.97 31.67
CA LEU A 30 29.61 -5.75 32.86
C LEU A 30 29.37 -7.04 33.65
N PHE A 31 29.03 -8.14 32.95
CA PHE A 31 28.84 -9.45 33.58
C PHE A 31 30.12 -9.97 34.23
N TYR A 32 31.28 -9.75 33.59
CA TYR A 32 32.58 -10.09 34.15
C TYR A 32 32.91 -9.28 35.42
N LEU A 33 32.52 -8.00 35.47
CA LEU A 33 32.74 -7.14 36.64
C LEU A 33 31.79 -7.48 37.81
N ASN A 34 30.48 -7.59 37.53
CA ASN A 34 29.48 -7.94 38.53
C ASN A 34 28.20 -8.49 37.86
N ALA A 35 27.98 -9.80 37.96
CA ALA A 35 26.85 -10.47 37.35
C ALA A 35 25.49 -10.06 37.93
N LEU A 36 25.40 -9.85 39.25
CA LEU A 36 24.14 -9.48 39.91
C LEU A 36 23.67 -8.10 39.43
N LEU A 37 24.58 -7.13 39.38
CA LEU A 37 24.28 -5.78 38.93
C LEU A 37 23.94 -5.73 37.44
N SER A 38 24.62 -6.56 36.64
CA SER A 38 24.34 -6.72 35.22
C SER A 38 22.93 -7.25 34.97
N LEU A 39 22.47 -8.18 35.80
CA LEU A 39 21.11 -8.71 35.74
C LEU A 39 20.06 -7.64 36.07
N MET A 40 20.35 -6.74 37.03
CA MET A 40 19.49 -5.57 37.30
C MET A 40 19.46 -4.61 36.10
N VAL A 41 20.61 -4.30 35.50
CA VAL A 41 20.68 -3.47 34.29
C VAL A 41 19.87 -4.09 33.15
N MET A 42 19.99 -5.41 32.96
CA MET A 42 19.25 -6.15 31.94
C MET A 42 17.73 -6.11 32.19
N ALA A 43 17.29 -6.24 33.45
CA ALA A 43 15.87 -6.12 33.80
C ALA A 43 15.32 -4.72 33.47
N VAL A 44 16.07 -3.66 33.77
CA VAL A 44 15.68 -2.28 33.42
C VAL A 44 15.71 -2.06 31.91
N ALA A 45 16.69 -2.62 31.19
CA ALA A 45 16.73 -2.56 29.74
C ALA A 45 15.52 -3.26 29.09
N LEU A 46 15.09 -4.41 29.63
CA LEU A 46 13.93 -5.14 29.15
C LEU A 46 12.62 -4.38 29.42
N LEU A 47 12.49 -3.75 30.60
CA LEU A 47 11.38 -2.85 30.90
C LEU A 47 11.37 -1.64 29.95
N SER A 48 12.54 -1.07 29.67
CA SER A 48 12.68 0.02 28.70
C SER A 48 12.23 -0.38 27.30
N LEU A 49 12.57 -1.60 26.86
CA LEU A 49 12.13 -2.15 25.58
C LEU A 49 10.60 -2.24 25.51
N LEU A 50 9.94 -2.68 26.59
CA LEU A 50 8.48 -2.76 26.67
C LEU A 50 7.82 -1.37 26.60
N LEU A 51 8.33 -0.40 27.34
CA LEU A 51 7.84 0.98 27.29
C LEU A 51 8.03 1.59 25.90
N GLN A 52 9.19 1.35 25.29
CA GLN A 52 9.49 1.81 23.94
C GLN A 52 8.58 1.16 22.89
N TYR A 53 8.28 -0.14 23.04
CA TYR A 53 7.30 -0.82 22.20
C TYR A 53 5.93 -0.17 22.30
N MET A 54 5.46 0.14 23.51
CA MET A 54 4.18 0.85 23.70
C MET A 54 4.17 2.22 23.01
N VAL A 55 5.23 3.01 23.15
CA VAL A 55 5.34 4.33 22.49
C VAL A 55 5.34 4.18 20.96
N ASN A 56 6.02 3.18 20.43
CA ASN A 56 6.05 2.89 19.00
C ASN A 56 4.68 2.44 18.48
N TYR A 57 3.99 1.58 19.23
CA TYR A 57 2.66 1.13 18.88
C TYR A 57 1.68 2.30 18.77
N HIS A 58 1.66 3.18 19.78
CA HIS A 58 0.84 4.40 19.74
C HIS A 58 1.27 5.34 18.61
N SER A 59 2.57 5.46 18.33
CA SER A 59 3.06 6.26 17.21
C SER A 59 2.60 5.69 15.86
N ALA A 60 2.62 4.36 15.69
CA ALA A 60 2.15 3.70 14.48
C ALA A 60 0.63 3.85 14.30
N GLN A 61 -0.14 3.80 15.39
CA GLN A 61 -1.57 4.09 15.36
C GLN A 61 -1.86 5.55 15.02
N ASN A 62 -1.12 6.50 15.63
CA ASN A 62 -1.25 7.93 15.31
C ASN A 62 -0.81 8.23 13.88
N GLU A 63 0.19 7.49 13.37
CA GLU A 63 0.60 7.59 11.96
C GLU A 63 -0.53 7.10 11.05
N LYS A 64 -1.18 5.97 11.39
CA LYS A 64 -2.38 5.50 10.68
C LYS A 64 -3.53 6.52 10.74
N GLN A 65 -3.79 7.13 11.89
CA GLN A 65 -4.82 8.16 12.04
C GLN A 65 -4.48 9.46 11.30
N LEU A 66 -3.20 9.85 11.33
CA LEU A 66 -2.71 11.01 10.58
C LEU A 66 -2.93 10.79 9.10
N VAL A 67 -2.56 9.60 8.62
CA VAL A 67 -2.79 9.10 7.27
C VAL A 67 -4.28 9.32 6.94
N THR A 68 -5.22 8.63 7.59
CA THR A 68 -6.66 8.79 7.32
C THR A 68 -7.22 10.23 7.39
N SER A 69 -6.61 11.13 8.19
CA SER A 69 -7.07 12.52 8.36
C SER A 69 -6.37 13.54 7.45
N ARG A 70 -5.25 13.18 6.83
CA ARG A 70 -4.40 14.11 6.06
C ARG A 70 -5.07 14.56 4.77
N GLY A 71 -5.73 13.67 4.03
CA GLY A 71 -6.40 14.00 2.77
C GLY A 71 -7.44 15.12 2.91
N ARG A 72 -8.41 14.94 3.81
CA ARG A 72 -9.48 15.92 4.04
C ARG A 72 -8.96 17.19 4.71
N GLY A 73 -8.16 17.03 5.77
CA GLY A 73 -7.61 18.15 6.54
C GLY A 73 -6.71 19.06 5.71
N GLN A 74 -5.84 18.49 4.88
CA GLN A 74 -4.92 19.26 4.04
C GLN A 74 -5.63 19.96 2.87
N ARG A 75 -6.61 19.30 2.23
CA ARG A 75 -7.45 19.95 1.20
C ARG A 75 -8.22 21.14 1.78
N ARG A 76 -8.84 20.96 2.96
CA ARG A 76 -9.57 22.03 3.65
C ARG A 76 -8.64 23.17 4.10
N LEU A 77 -7.48 22.85 4.65
CA LEU A 77 -6.46 23.83 5.04
C LEU A 77 -5.94 24.62 3.82
N LYS A 78 -5.73 23.94 2.68
CA LYS A 78 -5.34 24.60 1.43
C LYS A 78 -6.41 25.55 0.92
N GLN A 79 -7.68 25.11 0.90
CA GLN A 79 -8.82 25.97 0.54
C GLN A 79 -8.92 27.19 1.47
N LEU A 80 -8.71 26.99 2.76
CA LEU A 80 -8.65 28.07 3.75
C LEU A 80 -7.53 29.07 3.45
N LEU A 81 -6.32 28.58 3.18
CA LEU A 81 -5.17 29.42 2.83
C LEU A 81 -5.40 30.18 1.53
N GLU A 82 -5.96 29.54 0.51
CA GLU A 82 -6.31 30.16 -0.78
C GLU A 82 -7.39 31.22 -0.60
N SER A 83 -8.43 30.94 0.17
CA SER A 83 -9.49 31.91 0.46
C SER A 83 -8.98 33.09 1.29
N SER A 84 -8.05 32.84 2.23
CA SER A 84 -7.42 33.87 3.06
C SER A 84 -6.46 34.74 2.24
N ALA A 85 -5.70 34.16 1.30
CA ALA A 85 -4.78 34.89 0.43
C ALA A 85 -5.48 35.91 -0.48
N LEU A 86 -6.78 35.73 -0.74
CA LEU A 86 -7.61 36.66 -1.52
C LEU A 86 -8.17 37.82 -0.69
N THR A 87 -7.94 37.85 0.63
CA THR A 87 -8.46 38.90 1.53
C THR A 87 -7.29 39.73 2.07
N PRO A 88 -7.00 40.92 1.51
CA PRO A 88 -5.80 41.69 1.86
C PRO A 88 -5.85 42.35 3.25
N GLU A 89 -7.00 42.39 3.92
CA GLU A 89 -7.13 42.97 5.27
C GLU A 89 -7.69 41.95 6.28
N ILE A 90 -6.84 41.59 7.25
CA ILE A 90 -7.22 40.70 8.36
C ILE A 90 -7.99 41.54 9.39
N HIS A 91 -9.31 41.55 9.29
CA HIS A 91 -10.17 42.07 10.35
C HIS A 91 -10.30 41.07 11.52
N ALA A 92 -10.61 41.57 12.72
CA ALA A 92 -10.82 40.73 13.92
C ALA A 92 -11.93 39.67 13.73
N SER A 93 -12.94 39.97 12.90
CA SER A 93 -14.00 39.02 12.51
C SER A 93 -13.48 37.88 11.63
N ALA A 94 -12.47 38.13 10.79
CA ALA A 94 -11.82 37.09 9.99
C ALA A 94 -10.99 36.14 10.87
N MET A 95 -10.31 36.67 11.89
CA MET A 95 -9.58 35.85 12.88
C MET A 95 -10.52 34.94 13.69
N ALA A 96 -11.66 35.45 14.15
CA ALA A 96 -12.65 34.64 14.87
C ALA A 96 -13.22 33.51 13.99
N ARG A 97 -13.47 33.79 12.71
CA ARG A 97 -13.91 32.77 11.74
C ARG A 97 -12.82 31.73 11.48
N LEU A 98 -11.57 32.16 11.35
CA LEU A 98 -10.42 31.26 11.17
C LEU A 98 -10.28 30.32 12.37
N GLU A 99 -10.38 30.85 13.60
CA GLU A 99 -10.33 30.03 14.81
C GLU A 99 -11.46 29.00 14.87
N GLN A 100 -12.67 29.37 14.42
CA GLN A 100 -13.79 28.45 14.29
C GLN A 100 -13.53 27.36 13.23
N GLU A 101 -12.96 27.71 12.07
CA GLU A 101 -12.63 26.73 11.04
C GLU A 101 -11.49 25.80 11.47
N PHE A 102 -10.52 26.27 12.26
CA PHE A 102 -9.49 25.42 12.86
C PHE A 102 -10.04 24.44 13.92
N GLN A 103 -11.21 24.73 14.50
CA GLN A 103 -11.92 23.82 15.39
C GLN A 103 -12.79 22.80 14.62
N GLU A 104 -12.93 22.89 13.30
CA GLU A 104 -13.59 21.85 12.51
C GLU A 104 -12.88 20.50 12.73
N PRO A 105 -13.64 19.40 12.86
CA PRO A 105 -13.09 18.08 13.20
C PRO A 105 -12.05 17.59 12.18
N ASP A 106 -12.18 17.97 10.91
CA ASP A 106 -11.25 17.57 9.85
C ASP A 106 -9.88 18.25 10.01
N ILE A 107 -9.86 19.57 10.24
CA ILE A 107 -8.61 20.33 10.41
C ILE A 107 -8.01 20.06 11.79
N GLY A 108 -8.82 20.15 12.85
CA GLY A 108 -8.39 19.91 14.21
C GLY A 108 -7.89 18.47 14.41
N GLY A 109 -8.58 17.50 13.80
CA GLY A 109 -8.17 16.10 13.80
C GLY A 109 -6.82 15.89 13.12
N PHE A 110 -6.65 16.45 11.92
CA PHE A 110 -5.39 16.41 11.19
C PHE A 110 -4.23 17.05 11.96
N LEU A 111 -4.41 18.29 12.45
CA LEU A 111 -3.38 19.02 13.19
C LEU A 111 -3.01 18.31 14.50
N ARG A 112 -3.98 17.73 15.19
CA ARG A 112 -3.73 16.93 16.39
C ARG A 112 -2.92 15.69 16.07
N CYS A 113 -3.27 14.94 15.02
CA CYS A 113 -2.51 13.76 14.62
C CYS A 113 -1.09 14.13 14.15
N TYR A 114 -0.96 15.25 13.46
CA TYR A 114 0.34 15.78 13.01
C TYR A 114 1.21 16.17 14.21
N TYR A 115 0.64 16.89 15.17
CA TYR A 115 1.32 17.22 16.43
C TYR A 115 1.74 15.97 17.19
N LEU A 116 0.87 14.95 17.30
CA LEU A 116 1.20 13.69 17.96
C LEU A 116 2.33 12.94 17.25
N ARG A 117 2.37 12.96 15.91
CA ARG A 117 3.48 12.39 15.11
C ARG A 117 4.80 13.13 15.37
N VAL A 118 4.78 14.46 15.35
CA VAL A 118 5.97 15.28 15.62
C VAL A 118 6.46 15.06 17.05
N MET A 119 5.54 14.97 18.02
CA MET A 119 5.84 14.76 19.44
C MET A 119 6.23 13.32 19.80
N ALA A 120 5.99 12.35 18.93
CA ALA A 120 6.35 10.95 19.17
C ALA A 120 7.87 10.78 19.39
N SER A 121 8.70 11.47 18.60
CA SER A 121 10.16 11.38 18.72
C SER A 121 10.69 12.01 20.01
N PRO A 122 10.33 13.27 20.37
CA PRO A 122 10.68 13.86 21.66
C PRO A 122 10.17 13.06 22.86
N ARG A 123 8.93 12.55 22.82
CA ARG A 123 8.38 11.73 23.92
C ARG A 123 9.17 10.45 24.12
N SER A 124 9.49 9.75 23.04
CA SER A 124 10.33 8.55 23.10
C SER A 124 11.73 8.86 23.65
N ALA A 125 12.33 9.97 23.22
CA ALA A 125 13.61 10.43 23.76
C ALA A 125 13.53 10.72 25.25
N LEU A 126 12.49 11.44 25.71
CA LEU A 126 12.28 11.76 27.12
C LEU A 126 12.09 10.52 27.98
N VAL A 127 11.28 9.55 27.54
CA VAL A 127 11.10 8.27 28.25
C VAL A 127 12.41 7.52 28.36
N SER A 128 13.19 7.45 27.27
CA SER A 128 14.51 6.84 27.28
C SER A 128 15.46 7.56 28.22
N ASP A 129 15.53 8.89 28.18
CA ASP A 129 16.44 9.69 28.99
C ASP A 129 16.09 9.61 30.49
N LEU A 130 14.80 9.59 30.83
CA LEU A 130 14.31 9.38 32.20
C LEU A 130 14.73 8.00 32.74
N LEU A 131 14.54 6.93 31.95
CA LEU A 131 14.94 5.58 32.33
C LEU A 131 16.46 5.47 32.50
N MET A 132 17.25 6.12 31.63
CA MET A 132 18.70 6.16 31.75
C MET A 132 19.14 6.90 33.02
N ALA A 133 18.52 8.03 33.33
CA ALA A 133 18.80 8.79 34.55
C ALA A 133 18.47 7.97 35.81
N LEU A 134 17.29 7.32 35.82
CA LEU A 134 16.88 6.46 36.92
C LEU A 134 17.84 5.29 37.12
N LEU A 135 18.22 4.60 36.04
CA LEU A 135 19.18 3.50 36.12
C LEU A 135 20.55 3.97 36.62
N SER A 136 21.05 5.10 36.09
CA SER A 136 22.33 5.68 36.52
C SER A 136 22.31 6.02 38.01
N PHE A 137 21.19 6.59 38.49
CA PHE A 137 20.99 6.91 39.90
C PHE A 137 21.02 5.64 40.78
N LEU A 138 20.30 4.58 40.39
CA LEU A 138 20.30 3.30 41.10
C LEU A 138 21.69 2.66 41.15
N LEU A 139 22.42 2.71 40.03
CA LEU A 139 23.80 2.20 39.93
C LEU A 139 24.74 2.95 40.87
N VAL A 140 24.67 4.29 40.90
CA VAL A 140 25.52 5.11 41.76
C VAL A 140 25.23 4.86 43.25
N ILE A 141 23.96 4.73 43.64
CA ILE A 141 23.60 4.43 45.03
C ILE A 141 24.13 3.06 45.45
N TYR A 142 23.86 2.02 44.66
CA TYR A 142 24.26 0.66 45.02
C TYR A 142 25.78 0.50 45.04
N LEU A 143 26.46 0.94 43.97
CA LEU A 143 27.90 0.80 43.87
C LEU A 143 28.62 1.74 44.84
N GLY A 144 28.06 2.92 45.10
CA GLY A 144 28.58 3.88 46.09
C GLY A 144 28.50 3.34 47.50
N HIS A 145 27.36 2.75 47.87
CA HIS A 145 27.21 2.06 49.16
C HIS A 145 28.22 0.91 49.30
N SER A 146 28.33 0.06 48.28
CA SER A 146 29.27 -1.08 48.30
C SER A 146 30.74 -0.63 48.39
N ALA A 147 31.09 0.48 47.75
CA ALA A 147 32.43 1.06 47.83
C ALA A 147 32.73 1.66 49.22
N LEU A 148 31.74 2.27 49.87
CA LEU A 148 31.88 2.82 51.23
C LEU A 148 32.04 1.73 52.28
N VAL A 149 31.37 0.58 52.11
CA VAL A 149 31.54 -0.60 52.98
C VAL A 149 32.90 -1.29 52.75
N GLY A 150 33.53 -1.05 51.61
CA GLY A 150 34.82 -1.63 51.25
C GLY A 150 34.73 -2.95 50.47
N ASP A 151 33.52 -3.36 50.06
CA ASP A 151 33.31 -4.59 49.29
C ASP A 151 33.85 -4.50 47.86
N ILE A 152 33.90 -3.28 47.29
CA ILE A 152 34.32 -3.02 45.91
C ILE A 152 35.33 -1.87 45.88
N GLY A 153 36.46 -2.07 45.20
CA GLY A 153 37.45 -1.01 44.99
C GLY A 153 36.95 0.10 44.06
N TRP A 154 37.35 1.35 44.30
CA TRP A 154 36.97 2.52 43.50
C TRP A 154 37.25 2.39 41.99
N ALA A 155 38.29 1.63 41.61
CA ALA A 155 38.60 1.36 40.22
C ALA A 155 37.50 0.51 39.53
N LEU A 156 36.99 -0.52 40.20
CA LEU A 156 35.88 -1.34 39.70
C LEU A 156 34.58 -0.53 39.64
N PHE A 157 34.33 0.33 40.64
CA PHE A 157 33.21 1.27 40.65
C PHE A 157 33.22 2.17 39.40
N LEU A 158 34.33 2.85 39.13
CA LEU A 158 34.45 3.75 37.98
C LEU A 158 34.38 2.99 36.64
N GLY A 159 35.05 1.83 36.56
CA GLY A 159 35.01 0.98 35.38
C GLY A 159 33.58 0.52 35.07
N TYR A 160 32.84 0.08 36.07
CA TYR A 160 31.45 -0.35 35.90
C TYR A 160 30.57 0.80 35.40
N LEU A 161 30.66 1.99 36.00
CA LEU A 161 29.87 3.15 35.56
C LEU A 161 30.17 3.55 34.11
N LEU A 162 31.44 3.49 33.69
CA LEU A 162 31.84 3.81 32.33
C LEU A 162 31.26 2.81 31.32
N PHE A 163 31.39 1.50 31.58
CA PHE A 163 30.83 0.47 30.71
C PHE A 163 29.30 0.44 30.72
N ALA A 164 28.68 0.73 31.86
CA ALA A 164 27.22 0.87 31.95
C ALA A 164 26.74 2.01 31.06
N ARG A 165 27.39 3.18 31.12
CA ARG A 165 27.06 4.31 30.24
C ARG A 165 27.21 3.94 28.75
N VAL A 166 28.29 3.28 28.37
CA VAL A 166 28.52 2.83 26.99
C VAL A 166 27.43 1.83 26.55
N SER A 167 27.10 0.86 27.39
CA SER A 167 26.03 -0.12 27.14
C SER A 167 24.68 0.56 26.92
N LEU A 168 24.34 1.55 27.74
CA LEU A 168 23.10 2.29 27.64
C LEU A 168 23.01 3.13 26.35
N GLN A 169 24.09 3.81 25.96
CA GLN A 169 24.13 4.52 24.69
C GLN A 169 23.99 3.57 23.49
N ALA A 170 24.67 2.43 23.53
CA ALA A 170 24.58 1.40 22.52
C ALA A 170 23.15 0.83 22.43
N PHE A 171 22.53 0.53 23.56
CA PHE A 171 21.14 0.08 23.66
C PHE A 171 20.16 1.08 23.02
N ARG A 172 20.30 2.39 23.33
CA ARG A 172 19.52 3.45 22.67
C ARG A 172 19.70 3.44 21.16
N GLY A 173 20.93 3.27 20.67
CA GLY A 173 21.23 3.17 19.24
C GLY A 173 20.53 1.99 18.56
N VAL A 174 20.50 0.82 19.22
CA VAL A 174 19.74 -0.35 18.75
C VAL A 174 18.24 -0.04 18.70
N LEU A 175 17.68 0.54 19.77
CA LEU A 175 16.26 0.89 19.82
C LEU A 175 15.87 1.83 18.67
N VAL A 176 16.61 2.92 18.46
CA VAL A 176 16.35 3.88 17.36
C VAL A 176 16.40 3.19 15.99
N SER A 177 17.30 2.22 15.82
CA SER A 177 17.41 1.48 14.56
C SER A 177 16.22 0.53 14.34
N VAL A 178 15.79 -0.18 15.40
CA VAL A 178 14.62 -1.07 15.35
C VAL A 178 13.34 -0.27 15.10
N THR A 179 13.13 0.86 15.78
CA THR A 179 11.97 1.72 15.56
C THR A 179 11.98 2.30 14.15
N GLY A 180 13.16 2.70 13.67
CA GLY A 180 13.35 3.16 12.30
C GLY A 180 12.96 2.09 11.28
N PHE A 181 13.41 0.84 11.46
CA PHE A 181 13.10 -0.27 10.57
C PHE A 181 11.61 -0.63 10.57
N ALA A 182 10.98 -0.71 11.76
CA ALA A 182 9.56 -1.02 11.88
C ALA A 182 8.67 -0.06 11.08
N ARG A 183 9.02 1.24 11.03
CA ARG A 183 8.31 2.24 10.22
C ARG A 183 8.47 2.04 8.70
N HIS A 184 9.58 1.44 8.25
CA HIS A 184 9.80 1.16 6.82
C HIS A 184 9.23 -0.19 6.36
N TYR A 185 8.80 -1.05 7.29
CA TYR A 185 8.32 -2.39 6.99
C TYR A 185 7.13 -2.42 6.01
N PRO A 186 6.07 -1.59 6.16
CA PRO A 186 4.95 -1.60 5.21
C PRO A 186 5.38 -1.27 3.77
N ARG A 187 6.36 -0.38 3.61
CA ARG A 187 6.92 -0.02 2.29
C ARG A 187 7.75 -1.14 1.70
N ALA A 188 8.60 -1.77 2.52
CA ALA A 188 9.40 -2.93 2.09
C ALA A 188 8.51 -4.10 1.66
N ARG A 189 7.39 -4.31 2.38
CA ARG A 189 6.39 -5.33 2.06
C ARG A 189 5.76 -5.12 0.69
N ARG A 190 5.32 -3.90 0.35
CA ARG A 190 4.76 -3.59 -0.99
C ARG A 190 5.73 -3.92 -2.13
N VAL A 191 7.00 -3.58 -1.96
CA VAL A 191 8.03 -3.87 -2.97
C VAL A 191 8.34 -5.36 -3.06
N TYR A 192 8.37 -6.06 -1.91
CA TYR A 192 8.52 -7.52 -1.89
C TYR A 192 7.37 -8.22 -2.62
N GLU A 193 6.12 -7.79 -2.38
CA GLU A 193 4.93 -8.30 -3.05
C GLU A 193 5.01 -8.07 -4.57
N TYR A 194 5.49 -6.90 -5.01
CA TYR A 194 5.76 -6.60 -6.42
C TYR A 194 6.82 -7.52 -7.04
N PHE A 195 7.97 -7.74 -6.39
CA PHE A 195 8.98 -8.63 -6.96
C PHE A 195 8.51 -10.08 -6.99
N ARG A 196 7.72 -10.49 -6.00
CA ARG A 196 7.19 -11.84 -5.93
C ARG A 196 6.22 -12.14 -7.08
N SER A 197 5.46 -11.15 -7.56
CA SER A 197 4.54 -11.35 -8.69
C SER A 197 5.25 -11.54 -10.03
N LEU A 198 6.55 -11.19 -10.14
CA LEU A 198 7.33 -11.29 -11.38
C LEU A 198 8.04 -12.65 -11.59
N VAL A 199 8.20 -13.48 -10.55
CA VAL A 199 9.14 -14.62 -10.55
C VAL A 199 8.45 -15.98 -10.53
N GLY A 200 7.57 -16.29 -11.48
CA GLY A 200 7.19 -17.69 -11.68
C GLY A 200 7.45 -18.14 -13.10
N GLU A 201 8.51 -18.93 -13.23
CA GLU A 201 8.72 -19.79 -14.38
C GLU A 201 7.74 -20.97 -14.29
N GLY A 202 6.88 -21.09 -15.30
CA GLY A 202 6.29 -22.34 -15.72
C GLY A 202 5.48 -23.12 -14.68
N GLN A 203 4.23 -22.69 -14.42
CA GLN A 203 3.15 -23.66 -14.23
C GLN A 203 1.89 -23.22 -15.00
N PRO A 204 1.37 -24.05 -15.92
CA PRO A 204 0.23 -23.70 -16.74
C PRO A 204 -1.11 -23.79 -16.01
N VAL A 205 -1.98 -22.88 -16.42
CA VAL A 205 -3.46 -22.85 -16.41
C VAL A 205 -4.14 -23.53 -15.22
N VAL A 206 -4.47 -22.72 -14.23
CA VAL A 206 -5.53 -23.04 -13.27
C VAL A 206 -6.83 -23.27 -14.06
N ALA A 207 -7.19 -24.54 -14.26
CA ALA A 207 -8.38 -24.93 -15.00
C ALA A 207 -9.65 -24.33 -14.38
N GLU A 208 -9.67 -24.17 -13.05
CA GLU A 208 -10.84 -23.71 -12.30
C GLU A 208 -10.48 -22.63 -11.28
N ILE A 209 -11.04 -21.43 -11.44
CA ILE A 209 -10.95 -20.36 -10.45
C ILE A 209 -12.26 -20.37 -9.67
N ASN A 210 -12.19 -20.80 -8.41
CA ASN A 210 -13.33 -20.84 -7.50
C ASN A 210 -13.26 -19.65 -6.55
N VAL A 211 -14.08 -18.65 -6.82
CA VAL A 211 -14.22 -17.47 -5.95
C VAL A 211 -15.11 -17.87 -4.78
N VAL A 212 -14.54 -17.83 -3.57
CA VAL A 212 -15.23 -18.22 -2.33
C VAL A 212 -15.49 -16.97 -1.50
N ALA A 213 -16.72 -16.80 -1.04
CA ALA A 213 -17.08 -15.72 -0.16
C ALA A 213 -16.31 -15.80 1.17
N ARG A 214 -15.78 -14.67 1.64
CA ARG A 214 -14.97 -14.55 2.86
C ARG A 214 -15.61 -13.49 3.77
N GLY A 215 -16.11 -13.92 4.92
CA GLY A 215 -16.71 -13.04 5.94
C GLY A 215 -17.99 -13.63 6.54
N GLY A 216 -18.28 -13.30 7.80
CA GLY A 216 -19.54 -13.68 8.46
C GLY A 216 -20.73 -12.83 8.01
N ASP A 217 -20.47 -11.58 7.60
CA ASP A 217 -21.46 -10.61 7.12
C ASP A 217 -21.44 -10.50 5.58
N SER A 218 -21.49 -11.64 4.88
CA SER A 218 -21.55 -11.61 3.42
C SER A 218 -22.92 -11.05 3.00
N THR A 219 -22.93 -9.88 2.38
CA THR A 219 -24.13 -9.29 1.77
C THR A 219 -24.73 -10.19 0.68
N GLY A 220 -24.00 -11.15 0.12
CA GLY A 220 -24.44 -11.95 -1.02
C GLY A 220 -25.18 -13.24 -0.67
N ASP A 221 -25.92 -13.75 -1.64
CA ASP A 221 -26.72 -15.00 -1.54
C ASP A 221 -25.89 -16.27 -1.78
N ARG A 222 -24.60 -16.16 -2.15
CA ARG A 222 -23.76 -17.30 -2.50
C ARG A 222 -22.48 -17.38 -1.67
N LYS A 223 -22.11 -18.61 -1.32
CA LYS A 223 -20.83 -18.93 -0.66
C LYS A 223 -19.67 -19.10 -1.64
N LYS A 224 -19.95 -19.45 -2.90
CA LYS A 224 -18.93 -19.71 -3.93
C LYS A 224 -19.48 -19.52 -5.34
N VAL A 225 -18.62 -19.08 -6.26
CA VAL A 225 -18.85 -19.10 -7.71
C VAL A 225 -17.60 -19.61 -8.43
N LYS A 226 -17.81 -20.37 -9.50
CA LYS A 226 -16.75 -20.79 -10.42
C LYS A 226 -16.71 -19.84 -11.61
N MET A 227 -15.56 -19.23 -11.87
CA MET A 227 -15.36 -18.45 -13.11
C MET A 227 -15.32 -19.41 -14.30
N GLN A 228 -16.16 -19.15 -15.30
CA GLN A 228 -16.28 -19.94 -16.52
C GLN A 228 -15.74 -19.13 -17.70
N SER A 229 -15.05 -19.80 -18.64
CA SER A 229 -14.62 -19.17 -19.88
C SER A 229 -15.84 -18.66 -20.66
N GLY A 230 -15.70 -17.49 -21.28
CA GLY A 230 -16.76 -16.86 -22.09
C GLY A 230 -17.97 -16.35 -21.30
N ARG A 231 -17.91 -16.39 -19.96
CA ARG A 231 -18.92 -15.79 -19.08
C ARG A 231 -18.23 -14.80 -18.16
N PRO A 232 -18.22 -13.50 -18.51
CA PRO A 232 -17.56 -12.51 -17.69
C PRO A 232 -18.17 -12.46 -16.29
N LEU A 233 -17.33 -12.14 -15.32
CA LEU A 233 -17.72 -11.92 -13.93
C LEU A 233 -17.58 -10.43 -13.64
N LEU A 234 -18.63 -9.79 -13.12
CA LEU A 234 -18.52 -8.42 -12.63
C LEU A 234 -17.89 -8.44 -11.23
N ILE A 235 -16.87 -7.62 -11.05
CA ILE A 235 -16.12 -7.44 -9.81
C ILE A 235 -16.35 -6.01 -9.36
N LEU A 236 -17.25 -5.81 -8.40
CA LEU A 236 -17.46 -4.51 -7.78
C LEU A 236 -16.39 -4.26 -6.73
N SER A 237 -15.55 -3.26 -6.96
CA SER A 237 -14.44 -2.89 -6.08
C SER A 237 -14.39 -1.38 -5.91
N PRO A 238 -14.29 -0.86 -4.68
CA PRO A 238 -14.06 0.56 -4.45
C PRO A 238 -12.65 0.98 -4.89
N VAL A 239 -11.70 0.03 -4.96
CA VAL A 239 -10.35 0.28 -5.46
C VAL A 239 -10.32 0.01 -6.97
N PRO A 240 -9.87 0.96 -7.81
CA PRO A 240 -9.73 0.72 -9.24
C PRO A 240 -8.64 -0.32 -9.54
N LEU A 241 -8.78 -1.06 -10.63
CA LEU A 241 -7.76 -2.03 -11.03
C LEU A 241 -6.47 -1.29 -11.43
N SER A 242 -5.34 -1.70 -10.86
CA SER A 242 -4.01 -1.18 -11.19
C SER A 242 -2.97 -2.30 -11.24
N ARG A 243 -1.83 -2.03 -11.87
CA ARG A 243 -0.68 -2.96 -11.85
C ARG A 243 -0.16 -3.27 -10.44
N PHE A 244 -0.43 -2.40 -9.47
CA PHE A 244 0.09 -2.53 -8.10
C PHE A 244 -0.82 -3.35 -7.20
N ASN A 245 -2.12 -3.38 -7.49
CA ASN A 245 -3.11 -4.13 -6.71
C ASN A 245 -3.63 -5.39 -7.43
N GLN A 246 -3.16 -5.67 -8.65
CA GLN A 246 -3.53 -6.87 -9.41
C GLN A 246 -3.41 -8.15 -8.57
N TYR A 247 -2.33 -8.30 -7.79
CA TYR A 247 -2.13 -9.47 -6.92
C TYR A 247 -3.23 -9.60 -5.85
N ALA A 248 -3.73 -8.48 -5.31
CA ALA A 248 -4.83 -8.50 -4.33
C ALA A 248 -6.14 -8.97 -4.97
N PHE A 249 -6.45 -8.51 -6.19
CA PHE A 249 -7.58 -9.04 -6.97
C PHE A 249 -7.46 -10.55 -7.19
N ILE A 250 -6.27 -11.02 -7.59
CA ILE A 250 -6.02 -12.44 -7.82
C ILE A 250 -6.13 -13.25 -6.52
N ASP A 251 -5.54 -12.78 -5.41
CA ASP A 251 -5.62 -13.45 -4.10
C ASP A 251 -7.06 -13.57 -3.61
N ALA A 252 -7.84 -12.51 -3.83
CA ALA A 252 -9.26 -12.50 -3.49
C ALA A 252 -10.06 -13.50 -4.34
N LEU A 253 -9.81 -13.55 -5.65
CA LEU A 253 -10.49 -14.47 -6.57
C LEU A 253 -10.08 -15.95 -6.36
N ALA A 254 -8.80 -16.23 -6.05
CA ALA A 254 -8.24 -17.58 -6.11
C ALA A 254 -8.25 -18.36 -4.78
N GLY A 255 -8.30 -17.70 -3.63
CA GLY A 255 -8.18 -18.40 -2.33
C GLY A 255 -6.87 -18.11 -1.60
N ARG A 256 -6.67 -18.71 -0.41
CA ARG A 256 -5.42 -18.55 0.39
C ARG A 256 -4.26 -19.46 -0.04
N LYS A 257 -4.37 -20.13 -1.19
CA LYS A 257 -3.30 -21.04 -1.64
C LYS A 257 -2.25 -20.24 -2.40
N VAL A 258 -1.31 -19.70 -1.64
CA VAL A 258 -0.20 -18.84 -2.09
C VAL A 258 0.51 -19.34 -3.36
N LYS A 259 0.70 -20.66 -3.52
CA LYS A 259 1.31 -21.23 -4.74
C LYS A 259 0.43 -21.06 -5.98
N GLU A 260 -0.88 -21.33 -5.85
CA GLU A 260 -1.86 -21.18 -6.93
C GLU A 260 -2.02 -19.68 -7.30
N ASN A 261 -1.96 -18.78 -6.31
CA ASN A 261 -2.08 -17.33 -6.55
C ASN A 261 -0.90 -16.78 -7.35
N ASN A 262 0.33 -17.22 -7.08
CA ASN A 262 1.49 -16.78 -7.86
C ASN A 262 1.37 -17.27 -9.32
N ALA A 263 1.04 -18.55 -9.52
CA ALA A 263 0.86 -19.11 -10.86
C ALA A 263 -0.26 -18.38 -11.63
N LEU A 264 -1.39 -18.12 -10.97
CA LEU A 264 -2.49 -17.38 -11.56
C LEU A 264 -2.08 -15.94 -11.88
N SER A 265 -1.31 -15.28 -11.01
CA SER A 265 -0.83 -13.91 -11.24
C SER A 265 0.00 -13.77 -12.50
N LEU A 266 0.85 -14.74 -12.79
CA LEU A 266 1.67 -14.76 -14.01
C LEU A 266 0.85 -15.10 -15.24
N ALA A 267 -0.22 -15.87 -15.05
CA ALA A 267 -1.18 -16.24 -16.08
C ALA A 267 -2.32 -15.21 -16.22
N THR A 268 -2.20 -14.03 -15.59
CA THR A 268 -3.21 -12.98 -15.64
C THR A 268 -2.68 -11.79 -16.42
N VAL A 269 -3.48 -11.32 -17.38
CA VAL A 269 -3.28 -10.00 -17.99
C VAL A 269 -4.32 -9.04 -17.45
N SER A 270 -3.89 -7.84 -17.06
CA SER A 270 -4.77 -6.80 -16.53
C SER A 270 -4.73 -5.53 -17.37
N VAL A 271 -5.90 -4.97 -17.65
CA VAL A 271 -6.06 -3.64 -18.27
C VAL A 271 -6.68 -2.70 -17.25
N SER A 272 -5.84 -1.84 -16.66
CA SER A 272 -6.24 -0.85 -15.65
C SER A 272 -6.92 0.37 -16.28
N ARG A 273 -7.66 1.12 -15.46
CA ARG A 273 -8.30 2.40 -15.82
C ARG A 273 -7.35 3.48 -16.35
N GLY A 274 -6.04 3.36 -16.10
CA GLY A 274 -4.99 4.33 -16.46
C GLY A 274 -4.79 4.56 -17.96
N LEU A 275 -5.84 4.97 -18.67
CA LEU A 275 -5.83 5.35 -20.08
C LEU A 275 -4.90 6.54 -20.32
N ASP A 276 -4.61 7.33 -19.29
CA ASP A 276 -3.67 8.46 -19.35
C ASP A 276 -2.22 8.03 -19.13
N SER A 277 -1.99 6.87 -18.51
CA SER A 277 -0.65 6.30 -18.36
C SER A 277 -0.27 5.53 -19.62
N ARG A 278 0.72 6.06 -20.34
CA ARG A 278 1.29 5.50 -21.57
C ARG A 278 1.75 4.05 -21.35
N PRO A 279 1.25 3.08 -22.14
CA PRO A 279 1.88 1.77 -22.18
C PRO A 279 3.29 1.91 -22.80
N GLY A 280 4.30 1.25 -22.23
CA GLY A 280 5.65 1.29 -22.79
C GLY A 280 5.70 0.65 -24.19
N GLY A 281 6.55 1.15 -25.09
CA GLY A 281 6.81 0.52 -26.39
C GLY A 281 6.42 1.34 -27.61
N SER A 282 6.54 0.71 -28.78
CA SER A 282 6.04 1.22 -30.08
C SER A 282 4.64 0.67 -30.36
N LEU A 283 3.90 1.23 -31.34
CA LEU A 283 2.58 0.70 -31.71
C LEU A 283 2.67 -0.74 -32.23
N ASN A 284 3.77 -1.11 -32.90
CA ASN A 284 4.00 -2.48 -33.32
C ASN A 284 4.08 -3.43 -32.11
N GLU A 285 4.78 -3.05 -31.04
CA GLU A 285 4.82 -3.85 -29.80
C GLU A 285 3.44 -3.94 -29.14
N LEU A 286 2.70 -2.83 -29.07
CA LEU A 286 1.38 -2.80 -28.44
C LEU A 286 0.34 -3.62 -29.21
N LEU A 287 0.40 -3.63 -30.54
CA LEU A 287 -0.54 -4.39 -31.38
C LEU A 287 -0.03 -5.79 -31.72
N VAL A 288 1.14 -6.16 -31.19
CA VAL A 288 1.87 -7.40 -31.49
C VAL A 288 1.95 -7.63 -32.99
N ILE A 289 2.44 -6.61 -33.68
CA ILE A 289 2.78 -6.64 -35.09
C ILE A 289 4.24 -7.06 -35.18
N SER A 290 4.49 -8.16 -35.88
CA SER A 290 5.83 -8.70 -36.12
C SER A 290 6.20 -8.52 -37.59
N ASP A 291 7.48 -8.71 -37.92
CA ASP A 291 7.98 -8.67 -39.31
C ASP A 291 7.27 -9.68 -40.23
N VAL A 292 6.63 -10.70 -39.66
CA VAL A 292 5.91 -11.76 -40.39
C VAL A 292 4.43 -11.44 -40.59
N THR A 293 3.92 -10.37 -39.97
CA THR A 293 2.52 -9.96 -40.11
C THR A 293 2.32 -9.31 -41.48
N SER A 294 1.36 -9.82 -42.27
CA SER A 294 1.07 -9.27 -43.59
C SER A 294 0.60 -7.81 -43.51
N ALA A 295 0.85 -7.04 -44.56
CA ALA A 295 0.41 -5.64 -44.63
C ALA A 295 -1.12 -5.50 -44.48
N GLU A 296 -1.90 -6.43 -45.06
CA GLU A 296 -3.35 -6.46 -44.91
C GLU A 296 -3.77 -6.70 -43.45
N ALA A 297 -3.14 -7.66 -42.76
CA ALA A 297 -3.43 -7.92 -41.35
C ALA A 297 -3.01 -6.76 -40.43
N ILE A 298 -1.97 -6.01 -40.80
CA ILE A 298 -1.59 -4.76 -40.13
C ILE A 298 -2.70 -3.72 -40.29
N ASP A 299 -3.14 -3.48 -41.53
CA ASP A 299 -4.19 -2.50 -41.83
C ASP A 299 -5.50 -2.83 -41.10
N ASP A 300 -5.88 -4.11 -41.08
CA ASP A 300 -7.06 -4.58 -40.37
C ASP A 300 -6.92 -4.35 -38.86
N LYS A 301 -5.76 -4.64 -38.27
CA LYS A 301 -5.49 -4.36 -36.85
C LYS A 301 -5.61 -2.87 -36.55
N LEU A 302 -4.99 -2.00 -37.35
CA LEU A 302 -5.04 -0.55 -37.17
C LEU A 302 -6.47 -0.03 -37.27
N ARG A 303 -7.22 -0.45 -38.29
CA ARG A 303 -8.62 -0.08 -38.48
C ARG A 303 -9.50 -0.56 -37.32
N SER A 304 -9.28 -1.77 -36.82
CA SER A 304 -10.06 -2.32 -35.70
C SER A 304 -9.94 -1.47 -34.43
N VAL A 305 -8.77 -0.89 -34.18
CA VAL A 305 -8.55 0.00 -33.02
C VAL A 305 -8.83 1.48 -33.33
N GLY A 306 -9.17 1.82 -34.57
CA GLY A 306 -9.45 3.19 -35.01
C GLY A 306 -8.20 4.05 -35.20
N LEU A 307 -7.07 3.44 -35.59
CA LEU A 307 -5.85 4.13 -35.97
C LEU A 307 -5.76 4.26 -37.51
N PRO A 308 -5.17 5.36 -38.03
CA PRO A 308 -4.94 5.50 -39.46
C PRO A 308 -3.82 4.56 -39.92
N THR A 309 -3.91 4.05 -41.16
CA THR A 309 -2.99 3.03 -41.69
C THR A 309 -1.59 3.56 -41.99
N ASP A 310 -1.43 4.88 -42.12
CA ASP A 310 -0.19 5.58 -42.40
C ASP A 310 0.54 6.09 -41.15
N ILE A 311 0.06 5.78 -39.95
CA ILE A 311 0.71 6.17 -38.70
C ILE A 311 2.13 5.57 -38.60
N ASN A 312 3.08 6.33 -38.05
CA ASN A 312 4.39 5.77 -37.72
C ASN A 312 4.24 4.77 -36.56
N ARG A 313 4.58 3.51 -36.81
CA ARG A 313 4.38 2.40 -35.88
C ARG A 313 5.65 1.98 -35.13
N ASP A 314 6.81 2.34 -35.66
CA ASP A 314 8.11 1.88 -35.18
C ASP A 314 8.65 2.78 -34.07
N ASP A 315 8.29 4.08 -34.12
CA ASP A 315 8.70 5.03 -33.10
C ASP A 315 8.12 4.68 -31.72
N LEU A 316 8.92 4.93 -30.69
CA LEU A 316 8.46 4.86 -29.31
C LEU A 316 7.34 5.87 -29.10
N LEU A 317 6.17 5.38 -28.75
CA LEU A 317 4.97 6.18 -28.61
C LEU A 317 5.11 7.13 -27.41
N THR A 318 5.43 8.41 -27.58
CA THR A 318 5.65 9.34 -26.45
C THR A 318 4.39 9.55 -25.61
N PRO A 319 4.49 9.97 -24.33
CA PRO A 319 3.32 10.31 -23.52
C PRO A 319 2.39 11.33 -24.19
N GLU A 320 2.96 12.32 -24.86
CA GLU A 320 2.22 13.35 -25.58
C GLU A 320 1.49 12.76 -26.79
N ALA A 321 2.17 11.92 -27.58
CA ALA A 321 1.57 11.23 -28.72
C ALA A 321 0.42 10.30 -28.29
N TRP A 322 0.58 9.60 -27.15
CA TRP A 322 -0.47 8.77 -26.58
C TRP A 322 -1.69 9.60 -26.16
N GLN A 323 -1.48 10.72 -25.47
CA GLN A 323 -2.56 11.60 -25.02
C GLN A 323 -3.31 12.29 -26.18
N GLN A 324 -2.66 12.46 -27.33
CA GLN A 324 -3.28 12.97 -28.55
C GLN A 324 -4.24 11.96 -29.20
N LEU A 325 -4.10 10.66 -28.90
CA LEU A 325 -5.03 9.66 -29.41
C LEU A 325 -6.41 9.81 -28.74
N PRO A 326 -7.51 9.64 -29.51
CA PRO A 326 -8.85 9.60 -28.95
C PRO A 326 -8.94 8.58 -27.81
N LEU A 327 -9.69 8.92 -26.75
CA LEU A 327 -9.87 8.04 -25.58
C LEU A 327 -10.33 6.64 -26.00
N GLN A 328 -11.23 6.57 -26.99
CA GLN A 328 -11.73 5.33 -27.55
C GLN A 328 -10.63 4.49 -28.21
N THR A 329 -9.77 5.13 -29.02
CA THR A 329 -8.62 4.47 -29.66
C THR A 329 -7.65 3.94 -28.60
N ARG A 330 -7.33 4.73 -27.57
CA ARG A 330 -6.47 4.30 -26.46
C ARG A 330 -7.02 3.05 -25.77
N ALA A 331 -8.31 3.05 -25.45
CA ALA A 331 -8.99 1.91 -24.84
C ALA A 331 -8.93 0.66 -25.73
N ARG A 332 -9.22 0.80 -27.04
CA ARG A 332 -9.18 -0.31 -28.00
C ARG A 332 -7.78 -0.91 -28.15
N VAL A 333 -6.74 -0.07 -28.19
CA VAL A 333 -5.33 -0.52 -28.25
C VAL A 333 -4.98 -1.36 -27.01
N LEU A 334 -5.33 -0.91 -25.80
CA LEU A 334 -5.07 -1.67 -24.57
C LEU A 334 -5.85 -2.99 -24.54
N LEU A 335 -7.12 -3.00 -24.96
CA LEU A 335 -7.92 -4.22 -25.06
C LEU A 335 -7.35 -5.18 -26.11
N GLN A 336 -6.79 -4.69 -27.21
CA GLN A 336 -6.19 -5.52 -28.24
C GLN A 336 -4.98 -6.31 -27.72
N GLN A 337 -4.20 -5.75 -26.80
CA GLN A 337 -3.08 -6.46 -26.15
C GLN A 337 -3.54 -7.74 -25.44
N THR A 338 -4.71 -7.67 -24.78
CA THR A 338 -5.25 -8.84 -24.08
C THR A 338 -5.62 -9.96 -25.04
N ARG A 339 -6.13 -9.63 -26.24
CA ARG A 339 -6.47 -10.62 -27.28
C ARG A 339 -5.27 -11.45 -27.70
N VAL A 340 -4.10 -10.84 -27.77
CA VAL A 340 -2.89 -11.53 -28.23
C VAL A 340 -2.22 -12.33 -27.12
N SER A 341 -2.41 -11.93 -25.85
CA SER A 341 -1.72 -12.55 -24.72
C SER A 341 -2.05 -14.03 -24.45
N ALA A 342 -3.17 -14.53 -24.99
CA ALA A 342 -3.72 -15.86 -24.70
C ALA A 342 -3.81 -16.17 -23.18
N ALA A 343 -3.91 -15.13 -22.34
CA ALA A 343 -3.92 -15.29 -20.89
C ALA A 343 -5.21 -15.98 -20.43
N PRO A 344 -5.14 -17.01 -19.57
CA PRO A 344 -6.32 -17.73 -19.09
C PRO A 344 -7.21 -16.89 -18.16
N LEU A 345 -6.66 -15.87 -17.49
CA LEU A 345 -7.41 -14.87 -16.74
C LEU A 345 -7.14 -13.48 -17.31
N VAL A 346 -8.20 -12.75 -17.62
CA VAL A 346 -8.13 -11.35 -18.04
C VAL A 346 -8.91 -10.51 -17.04
N LEU A 347 -8.25 -9.53 -16.44
CA LEU A 347 -8.89 -8.51 -15.60
C LEU A 347 -8.95 -7.22 -16.39
N VAL A 348 -10.13 -6.61 -16.50
CA VAL A 348 -10.32 -5.38 -17.26
C VAL A 348 -11.13 -4.40 -16.43
N ASP A 349 -10.70 -3.15 -16.38
CA ASP A 349 -11.47 -2.09 -15.75
C ASP A 349 -12.68 -1.72 -16.64
N GLY A 350 -13.87 -1.64 -16.06
CA GLY A 350 -15.14 -1.39 -16.76
C GLY A 350 -15.10 -0.09 -17.55
N ALA A 351 -14.47 0.95 -17.00
CA ALA A 351 -14.34 2.24 -17.69
C ALA A 351 -13.55 2.15 -19.01
N VAL A 352 -12.65 1.16 -19.14
CA VAL A 352 -11.91 0.91 -20.39
C VAL A 352 -12.81 0.24 -21.41
N LEU A 353 -13.67 -0.69 -21.00
CA LEU A 353 -14.67 -1.30 -21.89
C LEU A 353 -15.65 -0.25 -22.40
N ASP A 354 -16.18 0.59 -21.51
CA ASP A 354 -17.11 1.65 -21.87
C ASP A 354 -16.48 2.65 -22.85
N ALA A 355 -15.25 3.08 -22.56
CA ALA A 355 -14.50 3.98 -23.43
C ALA A 355 -14.24 3.40 -24.83
N SER A 356 -14.12 2.07 -24.96
CA SER A 356 -13.88 1.41 -26.25
C SER A 356 -15.08 1.45 -27.21
N GLY A 357 -16.28 1.68 -26.68
CA GLY A 357 -17.55 1.66 -27.39
C GLY A 357 -18.20 0.26 -27.39
N ALA A 358 -19.54 0.23 -27.31
CA ALA A 358 -20.32 -0.99 -27.13
C ALA A 358 -20.03 -2.08 -28.17
N ASP A 359 -19.95 -1.72 -29.45
CA ASP A 359 -19.71 -2.68 -30.53
C ASP A 359 -18.35 -3.37 -30.40
N TYR A 360 -17.30 -2.59 -30.08
CA TYR A 360 -15.96 -3.13 -29.90
C TYR A 360 -15.85 -3.95 -28.61
N ALA A 361 -16.47 -3.49 -27.52
CA ALA A 361 -16.52 -4.23 -26.27
C ALA A 361 -17.22 -5.59 -26.44
N ALA A 362 -18.32 -5.64 -27.21
CA ALA A 362 -19.03 -6.88 -27.52
C ALA A 362 -18.18 -7.84 -28.37
N ASP A 363 -17.54 -7.33 -29.43
CA ASP A 363 -16.60 -8.12 -30.25
C ASP A 363 -15.41 -8.62 -29.40
N TRP A 364 -14.91 -7.78 -28.50
CA TRP A 364 -13.81 -8.15 -27.59
C TRP A 364 -14.21 -9.23 -26.60
N LEU A 365 -15.39 -9.14 -25.99
CA LEU A 365 -15.91 -10.17 -25.11
C LEU A 365 -16.13 -11.50 -25.86
N ALA A 366 -16.62 -11.45 -27.11
CA ALA A 366 -16.77 -12.63 -27.96
C ALA A 366 -15.41 -13.28 -28.28
N ALA A 367 -14.39 -12.48 -28.59
CA ALA A 367 -13.02 -12.95 -28.83
C ALA A 367 -12.38 -13.54 -27.55
N MET A 368 -12.81 -13.11 -26.36
CA MET A 368 -12.36 -13.62 -25.06
C MET A 368 -13.12 -14.88 -24.60
N SER A 369 -13.86 -15.55 -25.48
CA SER A 369 -14.69 -16.73 -25.14
C SER A 369 -13.93 -17.89 -24.49
N GLU A 370 -12.64 -18.05 -24.78
CA GLU A 370 -11.78 -19.09 -24.18
C GLU A 370 -11.16 -18.67 -22.84
N SER A 371 -11.09 -17.37 -22.58
CA SER A 371 -10.51 -16.81 -21.35
C SER A 371 -11.57 -16.61 -20.26
N LYS A 372 -11.13 -16.66 -19.01
CA LYS A 372 -11.94 -16.23 -17.87
C LYS A 372 -11.79 -14.71 -17.73
N VAL A 373 -12.89 -13.97 -17.80
CA VAL A 373 -12.86 -12.50 -17.77
C VAL A 373 -13.45 -11.99 -16.47
N GLY A 374 -12.72 -11.12 -15.77
CA GLY A 374 -13.20 -10.33 -14.64
C GLY A 374 -13.28 -8.86 -15.02
N ILE A 375 -14.48 -8.29 -15.00
CA ILE A 375 -14.71 -6.87 -15.27
C ILE A 375 -14.73 -6.14 -13.93
N VAL A 376 -13.71 -5.34 -13.64
CA VAL A 376 -13.60 -4.58 -12.40
C VAL A 376 -14.31 -3.24 -12.57
N SER A 377 -15.32 -2.98 -11.74
CA SER A 377 -16.05 -1.71 -11.77
C SER A 377 -16.05 -1.06 -10.39
N GLY A 378 -15.85 0.26 -10.39
CA GLY A 378 -16.05 1.14 -9.24
C GLY A 378 -17.42 1.82 -9.22
N SER A 379 -18.33 1.45 -10.12
CA SER A 379 -19.65 2.06 -10.26
C SER A 379 -20.76 1.04 -10.03
N LEU A 380 -21.75 1.41 -9.22
CA LEU A 380 -22.97 0.62 -9.05
C LEU A 380 -23.90 0.71 -10.27
N GLU A 381 -23.70 1.69 -11.15
CA GLU A 381 -24.51 1.84 -12.37
C GLU A 381 -24.21 0.73 -13.38
N ASP A 382 -22.97 0.23 -13.40
CA ASP A 382 -22.54 -0.85 -14.29
C ASP A 382 -23.27 -2.16 -13.98
N LEU A 383 -23.73 -2.34 -12.73
CA LEU A 383 -24.56 -3.46 -12.32
C LEU A 383 -25.89 -3.52 -13.11
N GLN A 384 -26.44 -2.37 -13.50
CA GLN A 384 -27.71 -2.31 -14.23
C GLN A 384 -27.53 -2.81 -15.66
N HIS A 385 -26.38 -2.49 -16.27
CA HIS A 385 -26.05 -2.82 -17.67
C HIS A 385 -25.35 -4.17 -17.84
N PHE A 386 -24.96 -4.82 -16.74
CA PHE A 386 -24.25 -6.09 -16.79
C PHE A 386 -25.22 -7.27 -17.01
N ASP A 387 -25.04 -7.98 -18.12
CA ASP A 387 -25.84 -9.15 -18.51
C ASP A 387 -25.33 -10.49 -17.93
N GLY A 388 -24.27 -10.46 -17.12
CA GLY A 388 -23.77 -11.65 -16.46
C GLY A 388 -24.67 -12.13 -15.33
N LYS A 389 -24.30 -13.26 -14.72
CA LYS A 389 -25.12 -13.90 -13.65
C LYS A 389 -24.63 -13.62 -12.25
N VAL A 390 -23.35 -13.29 -12.08
CA VAL A 390 -22.72 -13.22 -10.77
C VAL A 390 -21.87 -11.96 -10.64
N VAL A 391 -21.96 -11.38 -9.44
CA VAL A 391 -21.18 -10.24 -8.99
C VAL A 391 -20.31 -10.68 -7.82
N VAL A 392 -19.06 -10.25 -7.85
CA VAL A 392 -18.12 -10.40 -6.73
C VAL A 392 -17.86 -9.02 -6.15
N PHE A 393 -18.07 -8.87 -4.86
CA PHE A 393 -17.72 -7.68 -4.11
C PHE A 393 -16.35 -7.88 -3.50
N LEU A 394 -15.41 -6.98 -3.80
CA LEU A 394 -14.06 -7.02 -3.25
C LEU A 394 -13.80 -5.78 -2.39
N ALA A 395 -13.52 -5.96 -1.10
CA ALA A 395 -12.84 -4.95 -0.31
C ALA A 395 -11.33 -5.15 -0.38
N GLN A 396 -10.57 -4.06 -0.21
CA GLN A 396 -9.10 -3.92 -0.37
C GLN A 396 -8.29 -5.23 -0.32
N ASP A 397 -8.47 -6.09 0.69
CA ASP A 397 -7.59 -7.25 0.89
C ASP A 397 -8.26 -8.61 1.16
N CYS A 398 -9.56 -8.67 1.47
CA CYS A 398 -10.06 -9.81 2.28
C CYS A 398 -11.51 -10.24 2.09
N SER A 399 -12.44 -9.30 1.93
CA SER A 399 -13.86 -9.65 1.90
C SER A 399 -14.30 -9.86 0.46
N VAL A 400 -14.66 -11.11 0.18
CA VAL A 400 -15.27 -11.51 -1.06
C VAL A 400 -16.71 -11.79 -0.68
N SER A 401 -17.65 -10.98 -1.16
CA SER A 401 -19.06 -11.37 -1.14
C SER A 401 -19.42 -11.81 -2.55
N VAL A 402 -20.21 -12.87 -2.70
CA VAL A 402 -20.61 -13.38 -4.01
C VAL A 402 -22.12 -13.34 -4.06
N ALA A 403 -22.67 -12.66 -5.06
CA ALA A 403 -24.11 -12.57 -5.24
C ALA A 403 -24.54 -12.77 -6.68
N ASN A 404 -25.78 -13.22 -6.87
CA ASN A 404 -26.43 -13.15 -8.17
C ASN A 404 -26.74 -11.70 -8.56
N VAL A 405 -26.63 -11.40 -9.86
CA VAL A 405 -26.98 -10.07 -10.40
C VAL A 405 -28.43 -9.71 -10.06
N ASP A 406 -29.35 -10.67 -10.13
CA ASP A 406 -30.76 -10.46 -9.77
C ASP A 406 -30.92 -10.06 -8.30
N TRP A 407 -30.23 -10.76 -7.39
CA TRP A 407 -30.21 -10.41 -5.97
C TRP A 407 -29.67 -8.99 -5.77
N CYS A 408 -28.63 -8.62 -6.51
CA CYS A 408 -28.05 -7.29 -6.43
C CYS A 408 -29.04 -6.19 -6.87
N ARG A 409 -29.81 -6.46 -7.93
CA ARG A 409 -30.85 -5.55 -8.42
C ARG A 409 -32.02 -5.41 -7.45
N GLU A 410 -32.34 -6.48 -6.70
CA GLU A 410 -33.37 -6.46 -5.65
C GLU A 410 -32.91 -5.76 -4.37
N ASN A 411 -31.60 -5.68 -4.11
CA ASN A 411 -31.02 -5.18 -2.86
C ASN A 411 -30.04 -4.00 -3.06
N PRO A 412 -30.39 -2.94 -3.82
CA PRO A 412 -29.46 -1.85 -4.15
C PRO A 412 -29.02 -1.07 -2.89
N ALA A 413 -29.88 -0.96 -1.88
CA ALA A 413 -29.56 -0.27 -0.62
C ALA A 413 -28.47 -0.99 0.18
N ALA A 414 -28.53 -2.33 0.26
CA ALA A 414 -27.53 -3.11 0.97
C ALA A 414 -26.17 -3.04 0.26
N ILE A 415 -26.18 -3.08 -1.07
CA ILE A 415 -24.96 -2.94 -1.87
C ILE A 415 -24.36 -1.56 -1.76
N SER A 416 -25.18 -0.52 -1.85
CA SER A 416 -24.72 0.87 -1.72
C SER A 416 -24.14 1.13 -0.33
N ALA A 417 -24.80 0.66 0.73
CA ALA A 417 -24.27 0.75 2.09
C ALA A 417 -22.92 0.03 2.22
N TRP A 418 -22.78 -1.17 1.66
CA TRP A 418 -21.53 -1.91 1.66
C TRP A 418 -20.44 -1.19 0.85
N PHE A 419 -20.75 -0.77 -0.38
CA PHE A 419 -19.79 -0.15 -1.30
C PHE A 419 -19.30 1.18 -0.77
N ASN A 420 -20.20 2.06 -0.32
CA ASN A 420 -19.84 3.37 0.24
C ASN A 420 -19.06 3.23 1.55
N GLY A 421 -19.40 2.24 2.39
CA GLY A 421 -18.66 1.97 3.62
C GLY A 421 -17.20 1.58 3.37
N HIS A 422 -16.93 0.85 2.28
CA HIS A 422 -15.56 0.47 1.89
C HIS A 422 -14.87 1.53 1.03
N LEU A 423 -15.59 2.26 0.18
CA LEU A 423 -15.04 3.38 -0.60
C LEU A 423 -14.51 4.47 0.33
N ALA A 424 -15.25 4.80 1.40
CA ALA A 424 -14.80 5.73 2.41
C ALA A 424 -13.47 5.30 3.07
N ALA A 425 -13.26 4.00 3.25
CA ALA A 425 -11.99 3.48 3.78
C ALA A 425 -10.84 3.54 2.75
N VAL A 426 -11.14 3.36 1.46
CA VAL A 426 -10.14 3.44 0.37
C VAL A 426 -9.70 4.87 0.10
N GLU A 427 -10.65 5.80 0.01
CA GLU A 427 -10.32 7.22 -0.20
C GLU A 427 -9.54 7.82 0.97
N GLU A 428 -9.71 7.25 2.17
CA GLU A 428 -8.84 7.55 3.30
C GLU A 428 -7.39 7.09 3.03
N ASP A 429 -7.17 5.88 2.50
CA ASP A 429 -5.82 5.33 2.26
C ASP A 429 -5.08 5.94 1.03
N ASP A 430 -5.76 6.20 -0.10
CA ASP A 430 -5.10 6.71 -1.32
C ASP A 430 -4.65 8.18 -1.17
N ALA A 431 -5.40 8.97 -0.41
CA ALA A 431 -5.01 10.34 -0.09
C ALA A 431 -3.68 10.43 0.68
N ASP A 432 -3.20 9.31 1.22
CA ASP A 432 -1.97 9.24 1.98
C ASP A 432 -0.73 8.95 1.18
N ASP A 433 -0.84 8.21 0.07
CA ASP A 433 0.32 7.82 -0.73
C ASP A 433 0.86 8.97 -1.60
N ASP A 434 0.00 9.84 -2.16
CA ASP A 434 0.40 10.99 -2.99
C ASP A 434 1.22 12.03 -2.20
N LEU A 435 1.02 12.11 -0.88
CA LEU A 435 1.62 13.10 -0.01
C LEU A 435 3.02 12.71 0.53
N PHE A 436 3.59 11.62 0.00
CA PHE A 436 4.97 11.19 0.23
C PHE A 436 5.87 11.31 -1.02
N GLU A 437 5.37 11.87 -2.13
CA GLU A 437 6.20 12.09 -3.33
C GLU A 437 7.13 13.31 -3.21
N ASP A 438 6.81 14.27 -2.31
CA ASP A 438 7.52 15.55 -2.16
C ASP A 438 8.58 15.61 -1.02
N GLU A 439 8.86 14.50 -0.32
CA GLU A 439 9.96 14.35 0.68
C GLU A 439 11.03 13.32 0.24
#